data_AF-A0A3N5M9W8-F1
#
_entry.id   AF-A0A3N5M9W8-F1
#
_cell.length_a   1.000
_cell.length_b   1.000
_cell.length_c   1.000
_cell.angle_alpha   90.00
_cell.angle_beta   90.00
_cell.angle_gamma   90.00
#
_symmetry.space_group_name_H-M   'P 1'
#
loop_
_entity.id
_entity.type
_entity.pdbx_description
1 polymer ?
#
loop_
_entity_poly.entity_id
_entity_poly.type
_entity_poly.pdbx_seq_one_letter_code
_entity_poly.pdbx_strand_id
1 'polypeptide(L)'
;TVAGRSNSLSGMVDALVKAPVIACPPPSQAFGGADLYSSLRMPSGVAPVVVLEPANAALAVAKMLALAEPAISQKIQLLHERNASALEEADSKLGRDSSNPG
;
A
#
# COMPACT_ATOMS: atom_id res chain seq x y z
N THR A 1 -0.64 -4.79 10.83
CA THR A 1 0.52 -4.75 11.76
C THR A 1 1.55 -3.77 11.23
N VAL A 2 2.21 -3.05 12.13
CA VAL A 2 3.40 -2.22 11.81
C VAL A 2 4.55 -2.82 12.61
N ALA A 3 5.56 -3.34 11.92
CA ALA A 3 6.71 -3.96 12.57
C ALA A 3 7.98 -3.48 11.87
N GLY A 4 8.91 -2.91 12.63
CA GLY A 4 10.22 -2.47 12.12
C GLY A 4 11.28 -3.57 12.25
N ARG A 5 12.29 -3.52 11.35
CA ARG A 5 13.58 -4.27 11.34
C ARG A 5 13.52 -5.80 11.29
N SER A 6 12.68 -6.45 12.09
CA SER A 6 12.48 -7.90 12.07
C SER A 6 10.99 -8.18 12.18
N ASN A 7 10.35 -8.46 11.05
CA ASN A 7 8.91 -8.64 10.98
C ASN A 7 8.44 -10.03 11.46
N SER A 8 8.88 -10.43 12.65
CA SER A 8 8.34 -11.62 13.33
C SER A 8 6.90 -11.40 13.81
N LEU A 9 6.55 -10.16 14.15
CA LEU A 9 5.21 -9.81 14.64
C LEU A 9 4.12 -10.03 13.58
N SER A 10 4.33 -9.64 12.32
CA SER A 10 3.30 -9.85 11.29
C SER A 10 3.12 -11.32 10.96
N GLY A 11 4.22 -12.09 10.88
CA GLY A 11 4.13 -13.53 10.68
C GLY A 11 3.44 -14.26 11.84
N MET A 12 3.72 -13.85 13.08
CA MET A 12 3.06 -14.41 14.26
C MET A 12 1.56 -14.09 14.30
N VAL A 13 1.19 -12.83 14.04
CA VAL A 13 -0.23 -12.44 14.03
C VAL A 13 -0.97 -13.20 12.94
N ASP A 14 -0.41 -13.29 11.73
CA ASP A 14 -1.02 -14.00 10.59
C ASP A 14 -1.19 -15.50 10.86
N ALA A 15 -0.22 -16.14 11.53
CA ALA A 15 -0.35 -17.53 11.97
C ALA A 15 -1.46 -17.76 13.02
N LEU A 16 -1.87 -16.72 13.75
CA LEU A 16 -2.81 -16.83 14.87
C LEU A 16 -4.25 -16.43 14.53
N VAL A 17 -4.48 -15.77 13.39
CA VAL A 17 -5.81 -15.29 12.99
C VAL A 17 -6.30 -15.97 11.72
N LYS A 18 -7.62 -16.04 11.57
CA LYS A 18 -8.26 -16.49 10.31
C LYS A 18 -8.52 -15.35 9.33
N ALA A 19 -8.35 -14.11 9.78
CA ALA A 19 -8.57 -12.90 8.99
C ALA A 19 -7.28 -12.51 8.24
N PRO A 20 -7.38 -11.81 7.10
CA PRO A 20 -6.19 -11.33 6.40
C PRO A 20 -5.40 -10.34 7.26
N VAL A 21 -4.07 -10.51 7.32
CA VAL A 21 -3.17 -9.58 8.00
C VAL A 21 -2.45 -8.70 6.98
N ILE A 22 -2.50 -7.38 7.19
CA ILE A 22 -1.78 -6.40 6.38
C ILE A 22 -0.57 -5.90 7.17
N ALA A 23 0.64 -6.10 6.64
CA ALA A 23 1.88 -5.59 7.18
C ALA A 23 2.30 -4.31 6.46
N CYS A 24 2.50 -3.23 7.22
CA CYS A 24 3.03 -1.96 6.72
C CYS A 24 4.32 -1.63 7.48
N PRO A 25 5.49 -2.17 7.06
CA PRO A 25 6.74 -1.90 7.75
C PRO A 25 7.11 -0.42 7.59
N PRO A 26 7.65 0.23 8.64
CA PRO A 26 8.07 1.63 8.55
C PRO A 26 9.24 1.76 7.57
N PRO A 27 9.36 2.90 6.87
CA PRO A 27 10.49 3.16 5.99
C PRO A 27 11.80 3.11 6.79
N SER A 28 12.76 2.35 6.30
CA SER A 28 14.03 2.12 6.96
C SER A 28 15.15 2.15 5.92
N GLN A 29 16.17 2.96 6.18
CA GLN A 29 17.40 2.98 5.37
C GLN A 29 18.46 2.01 5.90
N ALA A 30 18.15 1.26 6.98
CA ALA A 30 19.08 0.30 7.53
C ALA A 30 19.36 -0.81 6.51
N PHE A 31 20.64 -1.14 6.32
CA PHE A 31 21.09 -2.19 5.39
C PHE A 31 20.57 -2.06 3.95
N GLY A 32 20.29 -0.83 3.48
CA GLY A 32 19.78 -0.60 2.12
C GLY A 32 18.38 -1.16 1.87
N GLY A 33 17.54 -1.25 2.91
CA GLY A 33 16.18 -1.80 2.80
C GLY A 33 16.11 -3.33 2.90
N ALA A 34 17.19 -4.00 3.31
CA ALA A 34 17.22 -5.45 3.45
C ALA A 34 16.27 -5.99 4.53
N ASP A 35 15.82 -5.14 5.46
CA ASP A 35 14.80 -5.49 6.45
C ASP A 35 13.43 -5.78 5.83
N LEU A 36 13.17 -5.31 4.60
CA LEU A 36 11.96 -5.66 3.86
C LEU A 36 11.86 -7.17 3.57
N TYR A 37 12.98 -7.86 3.33
CA TYR A 37 12.96 -9.30 3.09
C TYR A 37 12.41 -10.08 4.27
N SER A 38 12.58 -9.58 5.50
CA SER A 38 12.00 -10.19 6.70
C SER A 38 10.48 -10.13 6.72
N SER A 39 9.85 -9.24 5.95
CA SER A 39 8.39 -9.16 5.79
C SER A 39 7.87 -10.01 4.64
N LEU A 40 8.71 -10.29 3.62
CA LEU A 40 8.32 -11.03 2.42
C LEU A 40 8.59 -12.53 2.52
N ARG A 41 9.67 -12.93 3.18
CA ARG A 41 10.11 -14.33 3.31
C ARG A 41 9.41 -15.01 4.49
N MET A 42 8.12 -15.31 4.31
CA MET A 42 7.34 -16.03 5.31
C MET A 42 7.40 -17.55 5.09
N PRO A 43 7.34 -18.36 6.17
CA PRO A 43 7.22 -19.82 6.05
C PRO A 43 5.86 -20.21 5.44
N SER A 44 5.76 -21.46 4.96
CA SER A 44 4.51 -21.97 4.41
C SER A 44 3.38 -21.93 5.45
N GLY A 45 2.19 -21.51 5.03
CA GLY A 45 1.02 -21.35 5.90
C GLY A 45 0.90 -19.98 6.58
N VAL A 46 1.84 -19.06 6.32
CA VAL A 46 1.82 -17.67 6.82
C VAL A 46 1.95 -16.73 5.61
N ALA A 47 0.93 -15.91 5.35
CA ALA A 47 0.78 -15.10 4.15
C ALA A 47 0.24 -13.68 4.42
N PRO A 48 0.94 -12.85 5.22
CA PRO A 48 0.59 -11.45 5.40
C PRO A 48 0.75 -10.67 4.08
N VAL A 49 -0.17 -9.74 3.82
CA VAL A 49 -0.10 -8.80 2.71
C VAL A 49 0.82 -7.65 3.09
N VAL A 50 1.93 -7.47 2.36
CA VAL A 50 2.89 -6.37 2.63
C VAL A 50 2.57 -5.16 1.75
N VAL A 51 2.35 -4.00 2.37
CA VAL A 51 2.17 -2.71 1.69
C VAL A 51 3.03 -1.66 2.38
N LEU A 52 3.92 -0.99 1.64
CA LEU A 52 4.93 -0.10 2.23
C LEU A 52 4.35 1.24 2.69
N GLU A 53 3.45 1.81 1.90
CA GLU A 53 2.88 3.12 2.17
C GLU A 53 1.62 3.00 3.04
N PRO A 54 1.50 3.74 4.16
CA PRO A 54 0.35 3.65 5.05
C PRO A 54 -0.99 3.92 4.37
N ALA A 55 -1.03 4.91 3.47
CA ALA A 55 -2.23 5.23 2.70
C ALA A 55 -2.64 4.07 1.77
N ASN A 56 -1.65 3.41 1.16
CA ASN A 56 -1.90 2.26 0.31
C ASN A 56 -2.31 1.02 1.13
N ALA A 57 -1.80 0.86 2.35
CA ALA A 57 -2.21 -0.21 3.25
C ALA A 57 -3.70 -0.05 3.62
N ALA A 58 -4.15 1.17 3.92
CA ALA A 58 -5.56 1.48 4.13
C ALA A 58 -6.40 1.22 2.87
N LEU A 59 -5.90 1.60 1.69
CA LEU A 59 -6.58 1.31 0.42
C LEU A 59 -6.67 -0.20 0.13
N ALA A 60 -5.65 -0.99 0.47
CA ALA A 60 -5.67 -2.44 0.32
C ALA A 60 -6.77 -3.07 1.20
N VAL A 61 -6.89 -2.62 2.46
CA VAL A 61 -8.01 -3.02 3.34
C VAL A 61 -9.36 -2.63 2.75
N ALA A 62 -9.50 -1.38 2.28
CA ALA A 62 -10.73 -0.93 1.65
C ALA A 62 -11.11 -1.78 0.43
N LYS A 63 -10.13 -2.17 -0.40
CA LYS A 63 -10.33 -3.07 -1.55
C LYS A 63 -10.76 -4.48 -1.12
N MET A 64 -10.24 -5.01 -0.02
CA MET A 64 -10.70 -6.29 0.54
C MET A 64 -12.16 -6.20 1.01
N LEU A 65 -12.53 -5.12 1.71
CA LEU A 65 -13.91 -4.90 2.17
C LEU A 65 -14.88 -4.66 1.02
N ALA A 66 -14.43 -4.01 -0.06
CA ALA A 66 -15.24 -3.74 -1.25
C ALA A 66 -15.76 -5.00 -1.96
N LEU A 67 -15.15 -6.16 -1.70
CA LEU A 67 -15.64 -7.45 -2.21
C LEU A 67 -17.02 -7.81 -1.64
N ALA A 68 -17.34 -7.33 -0.43
CA ALA A 68 -18.60 -7.58 0.24
C ALA A 68 -19.50 -6.32 0.32
N GLU A 69 -18.94 -5.12 0.15
CA GLU A 69 -19.65 -3.85 0.30
C GLU A 69 -19.55 -2.96 -0.96
N PRO A 70 -20.61 -2.93 -1.80
CA PRO A 70 -20.65 -2.15 -3.04
C PRO A 70 -20.41 -0.65 -2.84
N ALA A 71 -20.84 -0.07 -1.71
CA ALA A 71 -20.64 1.36 -1.45
C ALA A 71 -19.16 1.71 -1.29
N ILE A 72 -18.34 0.79 -0.76
CA ILE A 72 -16.89 0.99 -0.67
C ILE A 72 -16.26 0.90 -2.06
N SER A 73 -16.71 -0.05 -2.90
CA SER A 73 -16.25 -0.20 -4.29
C SER A 73 -16.44 1.10 -5.09
N GLN A 74 -17.63 1.70 -5.00
CA GLN A 74 -17.94 2.99 -5.66
C GLN A 74 -17.02 4.12 -5.18
N LYS A 75 -16.75 4.21 -3.87
CA LYS A 75 -15.82 5.21 -3.32
C LYS A 75 -14.39 5.02 -3.83
N ILE A 76 -13.94 3.77 -3.99
CA ILE A 76 -12.62 3.47 -4.56
C ILE A 76 -12.55 3.87 -6.03
N GLN A 77 -13.62 3.63 -6.80
CA GLN A 77 -13.68 4.07 -8.20
C GLN A 77 -13.57 5.60 -8.31
N LEU A 78 -14.34 6.35 -7.53
CA LEU A 78 -14.27 7.81 -7.50
C LEU A 78 -12.88 8.32 -7.08
N LEU A 79 -12.21 7.63 -6.16
CA LEU A 79 -10.84 7.95 -5.77
C LEU A 79 -9.88 7.79 -6.95
N HIS A 80 -9.97 6.68 -7.71
CA HIS A 80 -9.12 6.45 -8.87
C HIS A 80 -9.37 7.48 -9.98
N GLU A 81 -10.63 7.82 -10.26
CA GLU A 81 -11.00 8.85 -11.25
C GLU A 81 -10.39 10.21 -10.88
N ARG A 82 -10.50 10.62 -9.62
CA ARG A 82 -9.88 11.86 -9.12
C ARG A 82 -8.36 11.87 -9.27
N ASN A 83 -7.71 10.74 -8.97
CA ASN A 83 -6.26 10.63 -9.10
C ASN A 83 -5.81 10.72 -10.57
N ALA A 84 -6.58 10.12 -11.49
CA ALA A 84 -6.32 10.21 -12.92
C ALA A 84 -6.45 11.66 -13.42
N SER A 85 -7.55 12.34 -13.08
CA SER A 85 -7.75 13.75 -13.46
C SER A 85 -6.65 14.67 -12.89
N ALA A 86 -6.24 14.46 -11.63
CA ALA A 86 -5.16 15.23 -11.02
C ALA A 86 -3.82 15.05 -11.75
N LEU A 87 -3.55 13.85 -12.28
CA LEU A 87 -2.35 13.56 -13.06
C LEU A 87 -2.40 14.26 -14.42
N GLU A 88 -3.54 14.21 -15.11
CA GLU A 88 -3.75 14.89 -16.40
C GLU A 88 -3.59 16.42 -16.27
N GLU A 89 -4.11 17.00 -15.19
CA GLU A 89 -3.94 18.42 -14.88
C GLU A 89 -2.48 18.78 -14.59
N ALA A 90 -1.76 17.93 -13.86
CA ALA A 90 -0.35 18.15 -13.56
C ALA A 90 0.51 18.08 -14.83
N ASP A 91 0.24 17.12 -15.72
CA ASP A 91 0.91 16.97 -17.01
C ASP A 91 0.66 18.19 -17.91
N SER A 92 -0.60 18.66 -17.98
CA SER A 92 -0.98 19.85 -18.75
C SER A 92 -0.27 21.13 -18.29
N LYS A 93 0.01 21.27 -16.98
CA LYS A 93 0.74 22.42 -16.42
C LYS A 93 2.22 22.38 -16.78
N LEU A 94 2.86 21.22 -16.68
CA LEU A 94 4.26 21.02 -17.06
C LEU A 94 4.48 21.24 -18.57
N GLY A 95 3.55 20.76 -19.41
CA GLY A 95 3.59 21.00 -20.85
C GLY A 95 3.54 22.49 -21.22
N ARG A 96 2.74 23.30 -20.50
CA ARG A 96 2.64 24.74 -20.73
C ARG A 96 3.91 25.50 -20.33
N ASP A 97 4.53 25.15 -19.19
CA ASP A 97 5.79 25.77 -18.74
C ASP A 97 6.95 25.48 -19.70
N SER A 98 6.98 24.30 -20.35
CA SER A 98 7.99 23.97 -21.36
C SER A 98 7.83 24.69 -22.70
N SER A 99 6.66 25.30 -22.95
CA SER A 99 6.32 25.98 -24.21
C SER A 99 6.50 27.51 -24.17
N ASN A 100 6.92 28.06 -23.03
CA ASN A 100 7.22 29.48 -22.86
C ASN A 100 8.73 29.69 -22.71
N PRO A 101 9.51 29.77 -23.80
CA PRO A 101 10.89 30.25 -23.71
C PRO A 101 10.81 31.75 -23.43
N GLY A 102 11.20 32.14 -22.21
CA GLY A 102 11.44 33.55 -21.90
C GLY A 102 12.53 34.16 -22.77
#